data_AF-A0A5B8Z4X7-F1
#
_entry.id   AF-A0A5B8Z4X7-F1
#
_cell.length_a   1.000
_cell.length_b   1.000
_cell.length_c   1.000
_cell.angle_alpha   90.00
_cell.angle_beta   90.00
_cell.angle_gamma   90.00
#
_symmetry.space_group_name_H-M   'P 1'
#
loop_
_entity.id
_entity.type
_entity.pdbx_description
1 polymer ?
#
loop_
_entity_poly.entity_id
_entity_poly.type
_entity_poly.pdbx_seq_one_letter_code
_entity_poly.pdbx_strand_id
1 'polypeptide(L)' 'MGLVKAFNEWRAARYENHVSQMKEVDKCPECYGRGFMSYPVNEFAFYGNSFDCPGCNGSGHFSDWEDLN' A
#
# COMPACT_ATOMS: atom_id res chain seq x y z
N MET A 1 4.05 8.76 29.05
CA MET A 1 4.37 7.57 28.24
C MET A 1 5.08 8.00 26.96
N GLY A 2 6.38 8.32 27.02
CA GLY A 2 7.12 8.87 25.86
C GLY A 2 7.48 7.85 24.79
N LEU A 3 7.68 6.58 25.18
CA LEU A 3 8.13 5.51 24.27
C LEU A 3 7.05 5.11 23.26
N VAL A 4 5.78 4.97 23.69
CA VAL A 4 4.66 4.64 22.78
C VAL A 4 4.44 5.77 21.77
N LYS A 5 4.59 7.03 22.19
CA LYS A 5 4.50 8.21 21.31
C LYS A 5 5.61 8.19 20.25
N ALA A 6 6.86 8.01 20.67
CA ALA A 6 8.01 7.94 19.76
C ALA A 6 7.89 6.78 18.75
N PHE A 7 7.38 5.62 19.18
CA PHE A 7 7.13 4.49 18.29
C PHE A 7 6.06 4.80 17.23
N ASN A 8 4.95 5.43 17.63
CA ASN A 8 3.89 5.83 16.70
C ASN A 8 4.38 6.88 15.70
N GLU A 9 5.15 7.87 16.16
CA GLU A 9 5.76 8.89 15.30
C GLU A 9 6.72 8.26 14.28
N TRP A 10 7.59 7.35 14.71
CA TRP A 10 8.47 6.60 13.80
C TRP A 10 7.69 5.79 12.76
N ARG A 11 6.62 5.12 13.18
CA ARG A 11 5.77 4.33 12.27
C ARG A 11 5.10 5.22 11.22
N ALA A 12 4.55 6.36 11.63
CA ALA A 12 3.91 7.32 10.72
C ALA A 12 4.93 7.89 9.72
N ALA A 13 6.08 8.38 10.21
CA ALA A 13 7.13 8.91 9.36
C ALA A 13 7.66 7.86 8.36
N ARG A 14 7.80 6.60 8.77
CA ARG A 14 8.19 5.52 7.87
C ARG A 14 7.16 5.31 6.75
N TYR A 15 5.87 5.34 7.08
CA TYR A 15 4.80 5.18 6.10
C TYR A 15 4.77 6.34 5.11
N GLU A 16 4.83 7.59 5.59
CA GLU A 16 4.86 8.79 4.75
C GLU A 16 6.06 8.79 3.80
N ASN A 17 7.25 8.42 4.29
CA ASN A 17 8.45 8.30 3.45
C ASN A 17 8.26 7.25 2.34
N HIS A 18 7.65 6.11 2.65
CA HIS A 18 7.36 5.07 1.65
C HIS A 18 6.39 5.56 0.57
N VAL A 19 5.28 6.20 0.98
CA VAL A 19 4.30 6.77 0.04
C VAL A 19 4.94 7.85 -0.83
N SER A 20 5.76 8.73 -0.26
CA SER A 20 6.48 9.75 -1.02
C SER A 20 7.43 9.15 -2.06
N GLN A 21 8.21 8.13 -1.70
CA GLN A 21 9.10 7.44 -2.64
C GLN A 21 8.32 6.76 -3.77
N MET A 22 7.17 6.16 -3.45
CA MET A 22 6.31 5.51 -4.43
C MET A 22 5.64 6.51 -5.38
N LYS A 23 5.31 7.71 -4.89
CA LYS A 23 4.85 8.84 -5.70
C LYS A 23 5.90 9.29 -6.70
N GLU A 24 7.17 9.41 -6.27
CA GLU A 24 8.28 9.84 -7.14
C GLU A 24 8.52 8.87 -8.31
N VAL A 25 8.26 7.57 -8.11
CA VAL A 25 8.45 6.54 -9.15
C VAL A 25 7.15 6.11 -9.84
N ASP A 26 6.05 6.82 -9.59
CA ASP A 26 4.68 6.53 -10.07
C ASP A 26 4.27 5.06 -9.89
N LYS A 27 4.39 4.55 -8.66
CA LYS A 27 3.99 3.19 -8.32
C LYS A 27 2.99 3.19 -7.18
N CYS A 28 2.02 2.29 -7.24
CA CYS A 28 1.12 2.02 -6.13
C CYS A 28 1.94 1.52 -4.92
N PRO A 29 1.81 2.15 -3.73
CA PRO A 29 2.57 1.80 -2.54
C PRO A 29 2.16 0.46 -1.91
N GLU A 30 0.99 -0.10 -2.27
CA GLU A 30 0.50 -1.38 -1.75
C GLU A 30 1.07 -2.57 -2.53
N CYS A 31 0.96 -2.55 -3.86
CA CYS A 31 1.48 -3.62 -4.72
C CYS A 31 2.92 -3.37 -5.21
N TYR A 32 3.52 -2.22 -4.90
CA TYR A 32 4.84 -1.77 -5.38
C TYR A 32 4.88 -1.65 -6.92
N GLY A 33 3.76 -1.26 -7.52
CA GLY A 33 3.58 -1.13 -8.96
C GLY A 33 3.45 -2.44 -9.73
N ARG A 34 3.10 -3.54 -9.06
CA ARG A 34 2.84 -4.83 -9.72
C ARG A 34 1.46 -4.95 -10.33
N GLY A 35 0.49 -4.13 -9.89
CA GLY A 35 -0.91 -4.27 -10.28
C GLY A 35 -1.63 -5.43 -9.57
N PHE A 36 -0.92 -6.40 -9.01
CA PHE A 36 -1.49 -7.52 -8.25
C PHE A 36 -0.78 -7.70 -6.92
N MET A 37 -1.46 -8.36 -5.97
CA MET A 37 -0.85 -8.74 -4.68
C MET A 37 -0.12 -10.08 -4.86
N SER A 38 1.19 -10.11 -4.58
CA SER A 38 1.98 -11.34 -4.67
C SER A 38 1.59 -12.41 -3.64
N TYR A 39 0.76 -12.04 -2.66
CA TYR A 39 0.29 -12.93 -1.62
C TYR A 39 -1.21 -13.20 -1.85
N PRO A 40 -1.58 -14.40 -2.35
CA PRO A 40 -2.97 -14.83 -2.25
C PRO A 40 -3.28 -14.89 -0.76
N VAL A 41 -4.26 -14.10 -0.37
CA VAL A 41 -4.60 -13.84 1.03
C VAL A 41 -4.97 -15.18 1.70
N ASN A 42 -4.69 -15.25 3.00
CA ASN A 42 -4.99 -16.35 3.92
C ASN A 42 -6.38 -17.03 3.72
N GLU A 43 -6.68 -18.08 4.48
CA GLU A 43 -7.97 -18.80 4.45
C GLU A 43 -9.25 -17.94 4.66
N PHE A 44 -9.14 -16.63 4.88
CA PHE A 44 -10.26 -15.69 4.96
C PHE A 44 -10.42 -14.82 3.70
N ALA A 45 -9.61 -15.05 2.67
CA ALA A 45 -9.56 -14.34 1.40
C ALA A 45 -10.63 -14.73 0.38
N PHE A 46 -11.59 -15.58 0.75
CA PHE A 46 -12.50 -16.24 -0.20
C PHE A 46 -13.39 -15.29 -1.03
N TYR A 47 -13.42 -13.99 -0.71
CA TYR A 47 -14.24 -12.99 -1.39
C TYR A 47 -13.45 -11.85 -2.05
N GLY A 48 -12.11 -11.87 -2.00
CA GLY A 48 -11.26 -10.85 -2.61
C GLY A 48 -10.76 -11.30 -3.98
N ASN A 49 -10.98 -10.49 -5.01
CA ASN A 49 -10.44 -10.73 -6.36
C ASN A 49 -8.89 -10.67 -6.28
N SER A 50 -8.26 -11.83 -6.09
CA SER A 50 -6.83 -11.94 -5.74
C SER A 50 -5.89 -11.63 -6.90
N PHE A 51 -6.45 -11.33 -8.07
CA PHE A 51 -5.71 -11.04 -9.29
C PHE A 51 -5.33 -9.57 -9.42
N ASP A 52 -6.08 -8.67 -8.77
CA ASP A 52 -5.86 -7.24 -8.85
C ASP A 52 -5.59 -6.66 -7.46
N CYS A 53 -4.65 -5.72 -7.39
CA CYS A 53 -4.39 -4.96 -6.19
C CYS A 53 -5.59 -4.04 -5.94
N PRO A 54 -6.30 -4.16 -4.80
CA PRO A 54 -7.50 -3.36 -4.53
C PRO A 54 -7.19 -1.87 -4.39
N GLY A 55 -6.01 -1.51 -3.91
CA GLY A 55 -5.61 -0.13 -3.74
C GLY A 55 -5.28 0.61 -5.04
N CYS A 56 -5.10 -0.07 -6.18
CA CYS A 56 -4.91 0.59 -7.47
C CYS A 56 -5.75 -0.06 -8.59
N ASN A 57 -6.74 -0.86 -8.21
CA ASN A 57 -7.61 -1.62 -9.10
C ASN A 57 -6.88 -2.31 -10.28
N GLY A 58 -5.74 -2.95 -10.03
CA GLY A 58 -5.00 -3.67 -11.07
C GLY A 58 -3.93 -2.88 -11.82
N SER A 59 -3.91 -1.54 -11.75
CA SER A 59 -3.05 -0.72 -12.63
C SER A 59 -1.58 -0.69 -12.22
N GLY A 60 -1.32 -0.65 -10.91
CA GLY A 60 0.00 -0.46 -10.35
C GLY A 60 0.49 1.00 -10.31
N HIS A 61 -0.29 1.98 -10.75
CA HIS A 61 0.12 3.39 -10.74
C HIS A 61 -0.14 4.08 -9.40
N PHE A 62 0.63 5.14 -9.12
CA PHE A 62 0.41 5.93 -7.90
C PHE A 62 -0.86 6.76 -8.01
N SER A 63 -1.14 7.35 -9.18
CA SER A 63 -2.34 8.16 -9.42
C SER A 63 -3.63 7.40 -9.10
N ASP A 64 -3.73 6.16 -9.58
CA ASP A 64 -4.93 5.35 -9.38
C ASP A 64 -5.08 4.92 -7.91
N TRP A 65 -3.97 4.84 -7.18
CA TRP A 65 -3.99 4.63 -5.73
C TRP A 65 -4.36 5.88 -4.93
N GLU A 66 -3.94 7.07 -5.40
CA GLU A 66 -4.30 8.36 -4.82
C GLU A 66 -5.79 8.66 -5.03
N ASP A 67 -6.39 8.24 -6.15
CA ASP A 67 -7.83 8.43 -6.42
C ASP A 67 -8.75 7.53 -5.55
N LEU A 68 -8.22 6.43 -5.00
CA LEU A 68 -8.98 5.45 -4.21
C LEU A 68 -8.88 5.65 -2.69
N ASN A 69 -8.05 6.57 -2.19
CA ASN A 69 -7.81 6.85 -0.76
C ASN A 69 -8.12 8.29 -0.36
#